data_AF-A0A095AU87-F1
#
_entry.id   AF-A0A095AU87-F1
#
_cell.length_a   1.000
_cell.length_b   1.000
_cell.length_c   1.000
_cell.angle_alpha   90.00
_cell.angle_beta   90.00
_cell.angle_gamma   90.00
#
_symmetry.space_group_name_H-M   'P 1'
#
loop_
_entity.id
_entity.type
_entity.pdbx_description
1 polymer ?
#
loop_
_entity_poly.entity_id
_entity_poly.type
_entity_poly.pdbx_seq_one_letter_code
_entity_poly.pdbx_strand_id
1 'polypeptide(L)'
;MTGVRRVAITGLGVCTPLGFSVSELWANLLKGSCGISKTLDEFSFLPSQVFGSIDNQKLEERKSFVESEVYKSCGLDISNDWRSVSRASALGIIATYEAFKQVKWKANSGYRAGVCFGVGLDGPNEVMNTSSGILAKKYSIIGPHALTRTLGNIPAAIISRIWGLRGPCMTVNTACAAGLHCIGEGFRMIQNNEADLVVTGACESPLNAWIIAAFCRLRALCTQFNDNPEKASRPFDSLRKGFVLSEGAATVVLQAWPPPDSFLMESFMETPKPIAEVIGFGRSGNGVLRSMLNAFKDSKLKHFNQIGHINCHATSTPVGDLTELSAIAQMFGEYFNPQYHTPVVINSIKGHLGHCLAAAGAIETVYAALSVNQNQICGNLNLHNPISISELLEVLKSNSSSSTSISSNEKCIDLFRNYAVLPRHDQTQVTWPDSHRRIVMTNSSGFGGTNGTLLISEWTD
;
A
#
# COMPACT_ATOMS: atom_id res chain seq x y z
N MET A 1 28.23 -18.80 6.36
CA MET A 1 27.94 -18.54 4.92
C MET A 1 27.18 -17.23 4.84
N THR A 2 27.81 -16.16 4.35
CA THR A 2 27.29 -14.78 4.37
C THR A 2 26.58 -14.44 3.05
N GLY A 3 25.61 -15.26 2.63
CA GLY A 3 24.70 -14.92 1.54
C GLY A 3 23.60 -14.00 2.04
N VAL A 4 23.11 -13.10 1.17
CA VAL A 4 21.93 -12.27 1.47
C VAL A 4 20.73 -13.20 1.70
N ARG A 5 20.05 -13.07 2.85
CA ARG A 5 18.90 -13.91 3.19
C ARG A 5 17.72 -13.61 2.25
N ARG A 6 17.08 -14.65 1.71
CA ARG A 6 15.84 -14.51 0.94
C ARG A 6 14.72 -14.07 1.88
N VAL A 7 13.78 -13.27 1.37
CA VAL A 7 12.68 -12.73 2.16
C VAL A 7 11.35 -13.11 1.52
N ALA A 8 10.73 -14.14 2.09
CA ALA A 8 9.42 -14.62 1.69
C ALA A 8 8.32 -13.73 2.28
N ILE A 9 7.26 -13.51 1.52
CA ILE A 9 5.97 -13.05 2.04
C ILE A 9 5.18 -14.30 2.41
N THR A 10 4.86 -14.47 3.69
CA THR A 10 4.18 -15.69 4.20
C THR A 10 2.78 -15.45 4.74
N GLY A 11 2.41 -14.18 4.96
CA GLY A 11 1.06 -13.81 5.39
C GLY A 11 0.64 -12.46 4.83
N LEU A 12 -0.61 -12.36 4.43
CA LEU A 12 -1.24 -11.16 3.90
C LEU A 12 -2.53 -10.88 4.66
N GLY A 13 -2.82 -9.62 4.93
CA GLY A 13 -4.09 -9.24 5.55
C GLY A 13 -4.49 -7.82 5.21
N VAL A 14 -5.80 -7.57 5.13
CA VAL A 14 -6.36 -6.30 4.69
C VAL A 14 -7.64 -5.93 5.44
N CYS A 15 -7.89 -4.64 5.49
CA CYS A 15 -9.15 -4.08 5.95
C CYS A 15 -9.43 -2.85 5.07
N THR A 16 -10.37 -2.95 4.14
CA THR A 16 -10.61 -1.93 3.10
C THR A 16 -12.10 -1.75 2.83
N PRO A 17 -12.52 -0.69 2.10
CA PRO A 17 -13.90 -0.55 1.63
C PRO A 17 -14.40 -1.72 0.76
N LEU A 18 -13.48 -2.50 0.16
CA LEU A 18 -13.82 -3.67 -0.66
C LEU A 18 -13.78 -5.00 0.14
N GLY A 19 -13.53 -4.98 1.45
CA GLY A 19 -13.58 -6.18 2.28
C GLY A 19 -12.61 -6.19 3.44
N PHE A 20 -12.86 -7.12 4.37
CA PHE A 20 -12.06 -7.38 5.57
C PHE A 20 -11.21 -8.66 5.43
N SER A 21 -11.10 -9.14 4.19
CA SER A 21 -10.22 -10.24 3.83
C SER A 21 -9.54 -10.06 2.47
N VAL A 22 -8.36 -10.66 2.33
CA VAL A 22 -7.55 -10.76 1.11
C VAL A 22 -8.36 -11.42 -0.01
N SER A 23 -9.17 -12.43 0.31
CA SER A 23 -10.07 -13.08 -0.65
C SER A 23 -11.18 -12.16 -1.15
N GLU A 24 -11.81 -11.37 -0.26
CA GLU A 24 -12.85 -10.42 -0.65
C GLU A 24 -12.27 -9.29 -1.49
N LEU A 25 -11.16 -8.70 -1.04
CA LEU A 25 -10.45 -7.66 -1.79
C LEU A 25 -10.11 -8.14 -3.20
N TRP A 26 -9.51 -9.33 -3.29
CA TRP A 26 -9.12 -9.91 -4.57
C TRP A 26 -10.31 -10.14 -5.51
N ALA A 27 -11.37 -10.78 -5.01
CA ALA A 27 -12.55 -11.06 -5.79
C ALA A 27 -13.23 -9.77 -6.28
N ASN A 28 -13.27 -8.73 -5.44
CA ASN A 28 -13.88 -7.45 -5.78
C ASN A 28 -13.04 -6.63 -6.76
N LEU A 29 -11.71 -6.66 -6.66
CA LEU A 29 -10.82 -6.04 -7.65
C LEU A 29 -10.98 -6.70 -9.04
N LEU A 30 -10.99 -8.04 -9.12
CA LEU A 30 -11.17 -8.75 -10.40
C LEU A 30 -12.57 -8.60 -11.01
N LYS A 31 -13.58 -8.23 -10.20
CA LYS A 31 -14.92 -7.88 -10.67
C LYS A 31 -15.02 -6.42 -11.15
N GLY A 32 -14.01 -5.59 -10.91
CA GLY A 32 -14.08 -4.15 -11.16
C GLY A 32 -14.99 -3.40 -10.17
N SER A 33 -15.16 -3.91 -8.95
CA SER A 33 -16.01 -3.27 -7.93
C SER A 33 -15.37 -1.97 -7.40
N CYS A 34 -16.21 -1.00 -7.05
CA CYS A 34 -15.78 0.27 -6.48
C CYS A 34 -16.18 0.36 -5.00
N GLY A 35 -15.23 0.71 -4.13
CA GLY A 35 -15.44 0.97 -2.71
C GLY A 35 -15.60 2.45 -2.38
N ILE A 36 -15.69 3.33 -3.39
CA ILE A 36 -15.91 4.77 -3.22
C ILE A 36 -17.41 5.04 -3.24
N SER A 37 -17.88 5.79 -2.25
CA SER A 37 -19.27 6.23 -2.13
C SER A 37 -19.35 7.73 -1.85
N LYS A 38 -20.58 8.24 -1.75
CA LYS A 38 -20.80 9.56 -1.17
C LYS A 38 -20.33 9.56 0.29
N THR A 39 -19.76 10.67 0.72
CA THR A 39 -19.35 10.89 2.12
C THR A 39 -20.56 11.17 3.02
N LEU A 40 -20.32 11.38 4.31
CA LEU A 40 -21.36 11.69 5.29
C LEU A 40 -22.06 13.03 4.98
N ASP A 41 -23.38 13.10 5.21
CA ASP A 41 -24.19 14.29 4.91
C ASP A 41 -23.73 15.53 5.70
N GLU A 42 -23.17 15.35 6.89
CA GLU A 42 -22.58 16.43 7.69
C GLU A 42 -21.38 17.10 7.00
N PHE A 43 -20.77 16.46 6.00
CA PHE A 43 -19.66 17.01 5.21
C PHE A 43 -20.13 17.62 3.88
N SER A 44 -21.44 17.76 3.65
CA SER A 44 -22.01 18.34 2.41
C SER A 44 -21.59 19.79 2.14
N PHE A 45 -21.12 20.53 3.14
CA PHE A 45 -20.58 21.88 2.97
C PHE A 45 -19.16 21.90 2.38
N LEU A 46 -18.49 20.74 2.26
CA LEU A 46 -17.14 20.62 1.71
C LEU A 46 -17.17 20.43 0.19
N PRO A 47 -16.13 20.90 -0.53
CA PRO A 47 -16.08 20.77 -1.99
C PRO A 47 -16.05 19.32 -2.49
N SER A 48 -15.30 18.44 -1.81
CA SER A 48 -15.26 17.02 -2.12
C SER A 48 -16.24 16.27 -1.22
N GLN A 49 -17.13 15.50 -1.83
CA GLN A 49 -18.17 14.74 -1.13
C GLN A 49 -18.10 13.24 -1.43
N VAL A 50 -16.92 12.76 -1.82
CA VAL A 50 -16.67 11.35 -2.18
C VAL A 50 -15.58 10.77 -1.30
N PHE A 51 -15.76 9.53 -0.88
CA PHE A 51 -14.85 8.90 0.08
C PHE A 51 -14.93 7.37 0.02
N GLY A 52 -13.81 6.68 0.18
CA GLY A 52 -13.77 5.23 0.37
C GLY A 52 -13.92 4.87 1.85
N SER A 53 -15.15 4.62 2.30
CA SER A 53 -15.45 4.39 3.72
C SER A 53 -15.54 2.91 4.08
N ILE A 54 -15.17 2.58 5.31
CA ILE A 54 -15.49 1.31 5.93
C ILE A 54 -16.73 1.49 6.81
N ASP A 55 -17.75 0.67 6.61
CA ASP A 55 -18.99 0.76 7.40
C ASP A 55 -18.73 0.52 8.90
N ASN A 56 -19.33 1.37 9.74
CA ASN A 56 -19.12 1.33 11.20
C ASN A 56 -19.67 0.06 11.84
N GLN A 57 -20.85 -0.40 11.41
CA GLN A 57 -21.45 -1.60 11.98
C GLN A 57 -20.58 -2.82 11.64
N LYS A 58 -20.19 -2.97 10.37
CA LYS A 58 -19.28 -4.05 9.93
C LYS A 58 -17.94 -4.00 10.66
N LEU A 59 -17.41 -2.80 10.93
CA LEU A 59 -16.18 -2.67 11.69
C LEU A 59 -16.32 -3.18 13.13
N GLU A 60 -17.39 -2.82 13.84
CA GLU A 60 -17.63 -3.28 15.22
C GLU A 60 -17.90 -4.79 15.29
N GLU A 61 -18.65 -5.34 14.33
CA GLU A 61 -18.82 -6.79 14.16
C GLU A 61 -17.46 -7.47 13.96
N ARG A 62 -16.60 -6.89 13.12
CA ARG A 62 -15.26 -7.43 12.86
C ARG A 62 -14.33 -7.33 14.07
N LYS A 63 -14.37 -6.23 14.84
CA LYS A 63 -13.62 -6.12 16.10
C LYS A 63 -14.01 -7.21 17.09
N SER A 64 -15.31 -7.41 17.28
CA SER A 64 -15.85 -8.44 18.18
C SER A 64 -15.42 -9.85 17.74
N PHE A 65 -15.44 -10.12 16.43
CA PHE A 65 -14.93 -11.36 15.87
C PHE A 65 -13.42 -11.54 16.14
N VAL A 66 -12.60 -10.53 15.84
CA VAL A 66 -11.14 -10.59 16.07
C VAL A 66 -10.81 -10.78 17.55
N GLU A 67 -11.52 -10.10 18.45
CA GLU A 67 -11.38 -10.29 19.90
C GLU A 67 -11.59 -11.74 20.30
N SER A 68 -12.68 -12.38 19.82
CA SER A 68 -12.95 -13.78 20.10
C SER A 68 -11.85 -14.71 19.57
N GLU A 69 -11.36 -14.46 18.37
CA GLU A 69 -10.36 -15.32 17.72
C GLU A 69 -8.96 -15.14 18.32
N VAL A 70 -8.59 -13.93 18.72
CA VAL A 70 -7.35 -13.66 19.46
C VAL A 70 -7.40 -14.33 20.83
N TYR A 71 -8.54 -14.26 21.53
CA TYR A 71 -8.72 -14.97 22.79
C TYR A 71 -8.56 -16.50 22.62
N LYS A 72 -9.19 -17.08 21.59
CA LYS A 72 -9.07 -18.53 21.31
C LYS A 72 -7.65 -18.98 20.96
N SER A 73 -6.93 -18.18 20.16
CA SER A 73 -5.60 -18.55 19.64
C SER A 73 -4.46 -18.23 20.60
N CYS A 74 -4.58 -17.13 21.35
CA CYS A 74 -3.50 -16.58 22.16
C CYS A 74 -3.82 -16.56 23.66
N GLY A 75 -5.07 -16.83 24.07
CA GLY A 75 -5.53 -16.68 25.46
C GLY A 75 -5.58 -15.23 25.94
N LEU A 76 -5.53 -14.26 25.02
CA LEU A 76 -5.41 -12.85 25.33
C LEU A 76 -6.75 -12.13 25.12
N ASP A 77 -7.25 -11.49 26.17
CA ASP A 77 -8.36 -10.55 26.08
C ASP A 77 -7.83 -9.19 25.58
N ILE A 78 -8.39 -8.72 24.45
CA ILE A 78 -8.02 -7.45 23.82
C ILE A 78 -9.16 -6.43 23.82
N SER A 79 -10.26 -6.70 24.54
CA SER A 79 -11.44 -5.82 24.60
C SER A 79 -11.10 -4.39 25.04
N ASN A 80 -10.16 -4.25 25.97
CA ASN A 80 -9.69 -2.96 26.45
C ASN A 80 -8.77 -2.24 25.46
N ASP A 81 -8.06 -2.96 24.58
CA ASP A 81 -7.19 -2.34 23.58
C ASP A 81 -7.99 -1.47 22.61
N TRP A 82 -9.19 -1.90 22.21
CA TRP A 82 -10.07 -1.14 21.33
C TRP A 82 -10.40 0.25 21.87
N ARG A 83 -10.40 0.43 23.20
CA ARG A 83 -10.59 1.74 23.85
C ARG A 83 -9.34 2.59 23.80
N SER A 84 -8.16 1.99 23.76
CA SER A 84 -6.87 2.68 23.79
C SER A 84 -6.36 3.13 22.42
N VAL A 85 -6.91 2.57 21.34
CA VAL A 85 -6.46 2.79 19.96
C VAL A 85 -7.42 3.65 19.16
N SER A 86 -6.89 4.31 18.14
CA SER A 86 -7.69 5.03 17.15
C SER A 86 -8.45 4.08 16.22
N ARG A 87 -9.35 4.64 15.41
CA ARG A 87 -10.00 3.91 14.32
C ARG A 87 -8.97 3.34 13.34
N ALA A 88 -7.98 4.14 12.91
CA ALA A 88 -6.92 3.68 11.99
C ALA A 88 -6.16 2.49 12.58
N SER A 89 -5.69 2.63 13.82
CA SER A 89 -5.00 1.57 14.55
C SER A 89 -5.84 0.28 14.63
N ALA A 90 -7.16 0.40 14.83
CA ALA A 90 -8.03 -0.76 14.86
C ALA A 90 -8.10 -1.51 13.51
N LEU A 91 -8.13 -0.78 12.39
CA LEU A 91 -8.04 -1.39 11.06
C LEU A 91 -6.72 -2.17 10.89
N GLY A 92 -5.61 -1.61 11.40
CA GLY A 92 -4.30 -2.26 11.41
C GLY A 92 -4.31 -3.60 12.13
N ILE A 93 -4.86 -3.65 13.35
CA ILE A 93 -4.98 -4.87 14.16
C ILE A 93 -5.83 -5.93 13.43
N ILE A 94 -6.95 -5.54 12.82
CA ILE A 94 -7.80 -6.45 12.05
C ILE A 94 -7.06 -7.05 10.85
N ALA A 95 -6.33 -6.21 10.11
CA ALA A 95 -5.51 -6.67 8.99
C ALA A 95 -4.39 -7.60 9.46
N THR A 96 -3.77 -7.33 10.61
CA THR A 96 -2.73 -8.20 11.16
C THR A 96 -3.27 -9.55 11.61
N TYR A 97 -4.44 -9.59 12.25
CA TYR A 97 -5.11 -10.85 12.58
C TYR A 97 -5.29 -11.73 11.34
N GLU A 98 -5.74 -11.14 10.23
CA GLU A 98 -5.94 -11.89 9.00
C GLU A 98 -4.62 -12.49 8.46
N ALA A 99 -3.54 -11.70 8.45
CA ALA A 99 -2.23 -12.19 8.03
C ALA A 99 -1.72 -13.31 8.96
N PHE A 100 -1.99 -13.19 10.27
CA PHE A 100 -1.54 -14.15 11.28
C PHE A 100 -2.27 -15.49 11.19
N LYS A 101 -3.51 -15.48 10.70
CA LYS A 101 -4.25 -16.71 10.36
C LYS A 101 -3.53 -17.52 9.28
N GLN A 102 -2.91 -16.87 8.29
CA GLN A 102 -2.21 -17.54 7.19
C GLN A 102 -0.87 -18.12 7.62
N VAL A 103 -0.10 -17.39 8.43
CA VAL A 103 1.17 -17.89 8.98
C VAL A 103 0.97 -18.89 10.13
N LYS A 104 -0.28 -19.09 10.58
CA LYS A 104 -0.62 -20.02 11.67
C LYS A 104 0.19 -19.72 12.94
N TRP A 105 0.34 -18.44 13.27
CA TRP A 105 1.12 -18.00 14.42
C TRP A 105 0.55 -18.60 15.71
N LYS A 106 1.42 -19.23 16.48
CA LYS A 106 1.15 -19.63 17.86
C LYS A 106 1.80 -18.56 18.73
N ALA A 107 0.99 -17.81 19.49
CA ALA A 107 1.51 -16.74 20.33
C ALA A 107 2.65 -17.27 21.24
N ASN A 108 3.87 -16.85 20.93
CA ASN A 108 5.07 -17.12 21.70
C ASN A 108 6.00 -15.90 21.64
N SER A 109 6.82 -15.71 22.66
CA SER A 109 7.71 -14.56 22.77
C SER A 109 8.89 -14.64 21.80
N GLY A 110 8.72 -14.14 20.58
CA GLY A 110 9.76 -14.10 19.55
C GLY A 110 10.67 -12.88 19.66
N TYR A 111 11.86 -13.00 20.27
CA TYR A 111 12.87 -11.93 20.27
C TYR A 111 13.43 -11.61 18.88
N ARG A 112 13.20 -12.49 17.89
CA ARG A 112 13.55 -12.29 16.49
C ARG A 112 12.34 -12.04 15.58
N ALA A 113 11.16 -11.83 16.17
CA ALA A 113 9.94 -11.44 15.47
C ALA A 113 9.65 -9.96 15.74
N GLY A 114 9.80 -9.11 14.73
CA GLY A 114 9.64 -7.65 14.83
C GLY A 114 8.36 -7.11 14.22
N VAL A 115 8.16 -5.79 14.36
CA VAL A 115 7.06 -5.01 13.79
C VAL A 115 7.60 -3.71 13.19
N CYS A 116 7.27 -3.44 11.93
CA CYS A 116 7.45 -2.13 11.32
C CYS A 116 6.10 -1.70 10.72
N PHE A 117 5.35 -0.86 11.43
CA PHE A 117 3.97 -0.55 11.04
C PHE A 117 3.71 0.96 11.04
N GLY A 118 3.20 1.46 9.92
CA GLY A 118 3.00 2.89 9.66
C GLY A 118 1.56 3.38 9.90
N VAL A 119 1.44 4.67 10.16
CA VAL A 119 0.19 5.44 10.11
C VAL A 119 0.54 6.87 9.71
N GLY A 120 -0.26 7.48 8.84
CA GLY A 120 0.01 8.82 8.35
C GLY A 120 -0.49 9.87 9.32
N LEU A 121 -1.81 9.85 9.56
CA LEU A 121 -2.50 10.78 10.46
C LEU A 121 -3.27 9.98 11.51
N ASP A 122 -2.68 9.80 12.70
CA ASP A 122 -3.34 9.08 13.78
C ASP A 122 -4.15 9.98 14.70
N GLY A 123 -5.36 9.55 15.04
CA GLY A 123 -6.24 10.22 15.99
C GLY A 123 -6.68 11.67 15.69
N PRO A 124 -6.82 12.16 14.44
CA PRO A 124 -7.24 13.54 14.19
C PRO A 124 -8.59 13.89 14.84
N ASN A 125 -9.53 12.94 14.86
CA ASN A 125 -10.81 13.06 15.58
C ASN A 125 -10.60 13.26 17.09
N GLU A 126 -9.68 12.51 17.69
CA GLU A 126 -9.37 12.61 19.12
C GLU A 126 -8.73 13.96 19.46
N VAL A 127 -7.79 14.43 18.63
CA VAL A 127 -7.15 15.75 18.79
C VAL A 127 -8.21 16.85 18.76
N MET A 128 -9.13 16.84 17.80
CA MET A 128 -10.14 17.89 17.71
C MET A 128 -11.16 17.86 18.85
N ASN A 129 -11.62 16.67 19.22
CA ASN A 129 -12.55 16.50 20.35
C ASN A 129 -11.92 17.02 21.65
N THR A 130 -10.68 16.62 21.93
CA THR A 130 -9.97 17.05 23.15
C THR A 130 -9.55 18.52 23.11
N SER A 131 -9.19 19.06 21.94
CA SER A 131 -8.90 20.49 21.77
C SER A 131 -10.12 21.36 22.08
N SER A 132 -11.32 20.94 21.69
CA SER A 132 -12.56 21.65 22.05
C SER A 132 -12.75 21.72 23.57
N GLY A 133 -12.35 20.66 24.30
CA GLY A 133 -12.36 20.63 25.75
C GLY A 133 -11.35 21.59 26.38
N ILE A 134 -10.13 21.69 25.84
CA ILE A 134 -9.12 22.67 26.27
C ILE A 134 -9.64 24.10 26.09
N LEU A 135 -10.17 24.42 24.90
CA LEU A 135 -10.72 25.75 24.61
C LEU A 135 -11.90 26.09 25.53
N ALA A 136 -12.74 25.10 25.85
CA ALA A 136 -13.83 25.23 26.82
C ALA A 136 -13.36 25.17 28.29
N LYS A 137 -12.06 25.01 28.57
CA LYS A 137 -11.48 24.82 29.91
C LYS A 137 -12.10 23.67 30.71
N LYS A 138 -12.44 22.57 30.04
CA LYS A 138 -13.06 21.36 30.63
C LYS A 138 -12.11 20.17 30.55
N TYR A 139 -11.32 19.96 31.61
CA TYR A 139 -10.36 18.85 31.71
C TYR A 139 -11.03 17.47 31.55
N SER A 140 -12.25 17.29 32.07
CA SER A 140 -12.99 16.02 32.04
C SER A 140 -13.34 15.50 30.63
N ILE A 141 -13.21 16.33 29.59
CA ILE A 141 -13.40 15.91 28.19
C ILE A 141 -12.19 15.11 27.69
N ILE A 142 -11.02 15.29 28.31
CA ILE A 142 -9.79 14.59 27.95
C ILE A 142 -9.81 13.22 28.62
N GLY A 143 -10.14 12.20 27.83
CA GLY A 143 -10.12 10.81 28.30
C GLY A 143 -8.70 10.29 28.54
N PRO A 144 -8.55 9.19 29.31
CA PRO A 144 -7.24 8.60 29.61
C PRO A 144 -6.48 8.08 28.38
N HIS A 145 -7.19 7.86 27.27
CA HIS A 145 -6.63 7.35 26.01
C HIS A 145 -6.38 8.44 24.96
N ALA A 146 -6.56 9.72 25.29
CA ALA A 146 -6.38 10.82 24.33
C ALA A 146 -4.99 10.79 23.65
N LEU A 147 -3.93 10.52 24.43
CA LEU A 147 -2.58 10.38 23.89
C LEU A 147 -2.38 9.06 23.15
N THR A 148 -2.84 7.93 23.71
CA THR A 148 -2.64 6.61 23.08
C THR A 148 -3.42 6.46 21.77
N ARG A 149 -4.43 7.30 21.52
CA ARG A 149 -5.17 7.33 20.25
C ARG A 149 -4.56 8.25 19.20
N THR A 150 -3.50 9.00 19.52
CA THR A 150 -2.89 10.02 18.65
C THR A 150 -1.41 9.79 18.37
N LEU A 151 -0.74 8.95 19.16
CA LEU A 151 0.64 8.58 18.96
C LEU A 151 0.80 7.62 17.78
N GLY A 152 1.52 8.04 16.73
CA GLY A 152 1.67 7.26 15.51
C GLY A 152 2.36 5.89 15.69
N ASN A 153 3.06 5.65 16.79
CA ASN A 153 3.68 4.34 17.06
C ASN A 153 2.73 3.30 17.68
N ILE A 154 1.50 3.67 18.00
CA ILE A 154 0.53 2.81 18.69
C ILE A 154 0.12 1.59 17.86
N PRO A 155 -0.14 1.68 16.53
CA PRO A 155 -0.39 0.50 15.72
C PRO A 155 0.70 -0.58 15.88
N ALA A 156 1.97 -0.18 15.75
CA ALA A 156 3.10 -1.10 15.87
C ALA A 156 3.20 -1.70 17.29
N ALA A 157 3.05 -0.87 18.32
CA ALA A 157 3.16 -1.30 19.73
C ALA A 157 2.05 -2.29 20.12
N ILE A 158 0.80 -2.04 19.71
CA ILE A 158 -0.32 -2.92 20.03
C ILE A 158 -0.24 -4.23 19.24
N ILE A 159 0.16 -4.18 17.96
CA ILE A 159 0.46 -5.38 17.17
C ILE A 159 1.55 -6.22 17.86
N SER A 160 2.66 -5.59 18.25
CA SER A 160 3.74 -6.27 18.98
C SER A 160 3.24 -6.92 20.26
N ARG A 161 2.44 -6.21 21.06
CA ARG A 161 1.86 -6.71 22.32
C ARG A 161 0.92 -7.89 22.11
N ILE A 162 -0.04 -7.78 21.18
CA ILE A 162 -1.08 -8.80 20.96
C ILE A 162 -0.46 -10.14 20.56
N TRP A 163 0.54 -10.11 19.68
CA TRP A 163 1.13 -11.33 19.12
C TRP A 163 2.49 -11.71 19.72
N GLY A 164 2.97 -11.00 20.75
CA GLY A 164 4.20 -11.35 21.47
C GLY A 164 5.49 -11.14 20.67
N LEU A 165 5.51 -10.15 19.78
CA LEU A 165 6.61 -9.87 18.84
C LEU A 165 7.64 -8.97 19.55
N ARG A 166 8.77 -9.53 19.98
CA ARG A 166 9.77 -8.87 20.85
C ARG A 166 11.05 -8.44 20.15
N GLY A 167 11.10 -8.57 18.82
CA GLY A 167 12.18 -8.03 17.98
C GLY A 167 12.07 -6.52 17.78
N PRO A 168 12.72 -5.97 16.74
CA PRO A 168 12.62 -4.55 16.40
C PRO A 168 11.16 -4.10 16.26
N CYS A 169 10.76 -3.05 16.98
CA CYS A 169 9.41 -2.50 16.93
C CYS A 169 9.49 -1.01 16.60
N MET A 170 9.06 -0.61 15.41
CA MET A 170 9.14 0.79 14.96
C MET A 170 7.99 1.18 14.04
N THR A 171 7.89 2.49 13.80
CA THR A 171 6.92 3.10 12.89
C THR A 171 7.65 4.03 11.93
N VAL A 172 7.30 3.95 10.65
CA VAL A 172 7.76 4.87 9.62
C VAL A 172 6.58 5.72 9.16
N ASN A 173 6.77 7.04 9.11
CA ASN A 173 5.81 7.97 8.52
C ASN A 173 6.49 8.77 7.41
N THR A 174 6.19 8.38 6.18
CA THR A 174 6.62 9.04 4.94
C THR A 174 5.39 9.35 4.08
N ALA A 175 4.34 9.87 4.73
CA ALA A 175 3.05 10.14 4.12
C ALA A 175 2.54 8.92 3.33
N CYS A 176 2.17 9.09 2.06
CA CYS A 176 1.59 8.03 1.23
C CYS A 176 2.54 6.84 0.97
N ALA A 177 3.85 7.04 1.13
CA ALA A 177 4.85 5.98 0.95
C ALA A 177 5.05 5.11 2.22
N ALA A 178 4.44 5.48 3.35
CA ALA A 178 4.72 4.88 4.67
C ALA A 178 4.57 3.35 4.69
N GLY A 179 3.45 2.81 4.18
CA GLY A 179 3.22 1.36 4.19
C GLY A 179 4.25 0.59 3.36
N LEU A 180 4.61 1.10 2.18
CA LEU A 180 5.64 0.49 1.33
C LEU A 180 7.02 0.61 1.97
N HIS A 181 7.36 1.75 2.58
CA HIS A 181 8.61 1.91 3.32
C HIS A 181 8.67 0.98 4.53
N CYS A 182 7.59 0.77 5.27
CA CYS A 182 7.55 -0.20 6.38
C CYS A 182 7.88 -1.62 5.91
N ILE A 183 7.32 -2.05 4.77
CA ILE A 183 7.61 -3.35 4.15
C ILE A 183 9.07 -3.41 3.71
N GLY A 184 9.57 -2.34 3.08
CA GLY A 184 10.96 -2.22 2.69
C GLY A 184 11.95 -2.22 3.86
N GLU A 185 11.64 -1.58 4.99
CA GLU A 185 12.45 -1.68 6.20
C GLU A 185 12.44 -3.09 6.77
N GLY A 186 11.28 -3.76 6.83
CA GLY A 186 11.22 -5.16 7.27
C GLY A 186 12.04 -6.09 6.38
N PHE A 187 12.03 -5.85 5.06
CA PHE A 187 12.93 -6.52 4.11
C PHE A 187 14.40 -6.31 4.47
N ARG A 188 14.82 -5.07 4.77
CA ARG A 188 16.21 -4.77 5.18
C ARG A 188 16.56 -5.34 6.54
N MET A 189 15.67 -5.29 7.53
CA MET A 189 15.87 -5.91 8.85
C MET A 189 16.16 -7.41 8.71
N ILE A 190 15.42 -8.09 7.84
CA ILE A 190 15.67 -9.51 7.54
C ILE A 190 16.98 -9.67 6.77
N GLN A 191 17.27 -8.89 5.74
CA GLN A 191 18.55 -9.01 5.03
C GLN A 191 19.78 -8.79 5.95
N ASN A 192 19.66 -7.88 6.92
CA ASN A 192 20.72 -7.51 7.86
C ASN A 192 20.80 -8.39 9.11
N ASN A 193 20.01 -9.46 9.19
CA ASN A 193 19.98 -10.38 10.33
C ASN A 193 19.44 -9.80 11.67
N GLU A 194 18.70 -8.69 11.62
CA GLU A 194 18.09 -8.03 12.79
C GLU A 194 16.83 -8.76 13.29
N ALA A 195 16.08 -9.39 12.39
CA ALA A 195 14.88 -10.16 12.68
C ALA A 195 14.71 -11.32 11.69
N ASP A 196 14.02 -12.39 12.06
CA ASP A 196 13.72 -13.52 11.16
C ASP A 196 12.29 -13.49 10.64
N LEU A 197 11.41 -12.80 11.35
CA LEU A 197 10.05 -12.47 10.93
C LEU A 197 9.81 -10.99 11.23
N VAL A 198 9.20 -10.27 10.30
CA VAL A 198 8.77 -8.89 10.53
C VAL A 198 7.34 -8.71 10.05
N VAL A 199 6.47 -8.26 10.95
CA VAL A 199 5.13 -7.81 10.61
C VAL A 199 5.24 -6.40 10.08
N THR A 200 4.88 -6.22 8.82
CA THR A 200 4.97 -4.93 8.15
C THR A 200 3.62 -4.48 7.65
N GLY A 201 3.43 -3.19 7.48
CA GLY A 201 2.18 -2.67 6.97
C GLY A 201 1.93 -1.22 7.32
N ALA A 202 0.71 -0.77 7.08
CA ALA A 202 0.24 0.52 7.55
C ALA A 202 -1.29 0.56 7.60
N CYS A 203 -1.80 1.53 8.35
CA CYS A 203 -3.23 1.82 8.47
C CYS A 203 -3.51 3.32 8.30
N GLU A 204 -4.72 3.66 7.84
CA GLU A 204 -5.21 5.02 7.76
C GLU A 204 -6.73 5.08 7.89
N SER A 205 -7.23 6.10 8.58
CA SER A 205 -8.66 6.43 8.66
C SER A 205 -8.82 7.96 8.65
N PRO A 206 -8.74 8.60 7.46
CA PRO A 206 -8.72 10.05 7.36
C PRO A 206 -10.12 10.69 7.29
N LEU A 207 -11.18 9.94 7.60
CA LEU A 207 -12.56 10.42 7.52
C LEU A 207 -12.81 11.49 8.59
N ASN A 208 -12.63 12.74 8.19
CA ASN A 208 -12.71 13.89 9.06
C ASN A 208 -12.88 15.19 8.27
N ALA A 209 -13.80 16.07 8.72
CA ALA A 209 -14.07 17.34 8.05
C ALA A 209 -12.84 18.23 7.87
N TRP A 210 -11.97 18.32 8.88
CA TRP A 210 -10.75 19.13 8.81
C TRP A 210 -9.76 18.58 7.78
N ILE A 211 -9.57 17.25 7.74
CA ILE A 211 -8.68 16.60 6.76
C ILE A 211 -9.20 16.82 5.33
N ILE A 212 -10.50 16.57 5.10
CA ILE A 212 -11.11 16.77 3.79
C ILE A 212 -10.98 18.24 3.36
N ALA A 213 -11.27 19.19 4.25
CA ALA A 213 -11.10 20.62 3.99
C ALA A 213 -9.64 20.97 3.65
N ALA A 214 -8.68 20.49 4.44
CA ALA A 214 -7.26 20.76 4.24
C ALA A 214 -6.78 20.26 2.86
N PHE A 215 -7.11 19.03 2.47
CA PHE A 215 -6.75 18.52 1.15
C PHE A 215 -7.52 19.19 0.00
N CYS A 216 -8.76 19.63 0.22
CA CYS A 216 -9.48 20.47 -0.75
C CYS A 216 -8.75 21.82 -0.97
N ARG A 217 -8.24 22.44 0.10
CA ARG A 217 -7.46 23.69 0.02
C ARG A 217 -6.14 23.50 -0.72
N LEU A 218 -5.53 22.33 -0.63
CA LEU A 218 -4.38 21.94 -1.45
C LEU A 218 -4.72 21.64 -2.91
N ARG A 219 -6.01 21.62 -3.27
CA ARG A 219 -6.52 21.19 -4.60
C ARG A 219 -6.08 19.78 -4.96
N ALA A 220 -5.95 18.92 -3.96
CA ALA A 220 -5.48 17.56 -4.12
C ALA A 220 -6.63 16.55 -4.32
N LEU A 221 -7.82 16.86 -3.77
CA LEU A 221 -8.99 16.00 -3.85
C LEU A 221 -9.78 16.21 -5.13
N CYS A 222 -10.41 15.13 -5.61
CA CYS A 222 -11.45 15.22 -6.61
C CYS A 222 -12.67 15.94 -6.01
N THR A 223 -13.03 17.08 -6.58
CA THR A 223 -14.25 17.85 -6.25
C THR A 223 -15.29 17.75 -7.37
N GLN A 224 -15.02 16.93 -8.38
CA GLN A 224 -15.94 16.57 -9.45
C GLN A 224 -16.51 15.18 -9.15
N PHE A 225 -17.59 14.80 -9.84
CA PHE A 225 -18.22 13.48 -9.66
C PHE A 225 -18.80 13.22 -8.26
N ASN A 226 -19.13 14.27 -7.49
CA ASN A 226 -19.85 14.12 -6.22
C ASN A 226 -21.20 13.38 -6.41
N ASP A 227 -21.87 13.58 -7.55
CA ASP A 227 -23.13 12.90 -7.90
C ASP A 227 -22.91 11.50 -8.50
N ASN A 228 -21.67 11.12 -8.82
CA ASN A 228 -21.30 9.81 -9.35
C ASN A 228 -19.98 9.32 -8.68
N PRO A 229 -19.98 9.06 -7.35
CA PRO A 229 -18.77 8.81 -6.59
C PRO A 229 -17.88 7.69 -7.15
N GLU A 230 -18.49 6.65 -7.69
CA GLU A 230 -17.83 5.49 -8.27
C GLU A 230 -16.94 5.84 -9.48
N LYS A 231 -17.16 7.00 -10.10
CA LYS A 231 -16.41 7.52 -11.26
C LYS A 231 -15.29 8.49 -10.87
N ALA A 232 -15.21 8.89 -9.60
CA ALA A 232 -14.40 10.02 -9.15
C ALA A 232 -12.88 9.74 -9.18
N SER A 233 -12.46 8.54 -8.77
CA SER A 233 -11.07 8.10 -8.85
C SER A 233 -10.81 7.43 -10.20
N ARG A 234 -9.94 8.02 -11.02
CA ARG A 234 -9.70 7.60 -12.40
C ARG A 234 -8.21 7.74 -12.80
N PRO A 235 -7.33 6.91 -12.21
CA PRO A 235 -5.91 6.94 -12.55
C PRO A 235 -5.68 6.88 -14.07
N PHE A 236 -4.78 7.73 -14.56
CA PHE A 236 -4.39 7.85 -15.97
C PHE A 236 -5.47 8.33 -16.95
N ASP A 237 -6.70 8.57 -16.52
CA ASP A 237 -7.75 9.07 -17.40
C ASP A 237 -7.56 10.57 -17.68
N SER A 238 -7.92 11.02 -18.88
CA SER A 238 -7.78 12.42 -19.30
C SER A 238 -8.65 13.37 -18.49
N LEU A 239 -9.72 12.87 -17.88
CA LEU A 239 -10.64 13.63 -17.02
C LEU A 239 -10.27 13.56 -15.54
N ARG A 240 -9.11 13.02 -15.16
CA ARG A 240 -8.64 12.96 -13.77
C ARG A 240 -8.42 14.36 -13.17
N LYS A 241 -8.89 14.59 -11.94
CA LYS A 241 -8.89 15.92 -11.31
C LYS A 241 -8.59 15.91 -9.80
N GLY A 242 -7.84 14.92 -9.34
CA GLY A 242 -7.51 14.74 -7.93
C GLY A 242 -7.84 13.34 -7.45
N PHE A 243 -7.35 13.02 -6.25
CA PHE A 243 -7.60 11.72 -5.64
C PHE A 243 -8.86 11.73 -4.78
N VAL A 244 -9.38 10.53 -4.49
CA VAL A 244 -10.46 10.33 -3.51
C VAL A 244 -9.84 9.81 -2.23
N LEU A 245 -10.12 10.42 -1.08
CA LEU A 245 -9.66 9.91 0.22
C LEU A 245 -10.34 8.59 0.54
N SER A 246 -9.62 7.70 1.22
CA SER A 246 -10.14 6.40 1.61
C SER A 246 -9.53 5.93 2.93
N GLU A 247 -10.24 5.04 3.61
CA GLU A 247 -9.73 4.32 4.77
C GLU A 247 -9.13 3.00 4.34
N GLY A 248 -8.23 2.47 5.17
CA GLY A 248 -7.85 1.08 5.07
C GLY A 248 -6.61 0.73 5.85
N ALA A 249 -6.33 -0.56 5.90
CA ALA A 249 -5.10 -1.09 6.44
C ALA A 249 -4.68 -2.34 5.67
N ALA A 250 -3.39 -2.61 5.68
CA ALA A 250 -2.84 -3.86 5.21
C ALA A 250 -1.66 -4.29 6.07
N THR A 251 -1.51 -5.61 6.19
CA THR A 251 -0.38 -6.27 6.84
C THR A 251 0.26 -7.26 5.85
N VAL A 252 1.59 -7.27 5.83
CA VAL A 252 2.43 -8.21 5.11
C VAL A 252 3.42 -8.80 6.11
N VAL A 253 3.39 -10.11 6.30
CA VAL A 253 4.35 -10.82 7.14
C VAL A 253 5.51 -11.27 6.27
N LEU A 254 6.69 -10.74 6.57
CA LEU A 254 7.95 -11.07 5.92
C LEU A 254 8.72 -12.09 6.76
N GLN A 255 9.35 -13.06 6.12
CA GLN A 255 10.09 -14.12 6.79
C GLN A 255 11.40 -14.44 6.07
N ALA A 256 12.48 -14.64 6.84
CA ALA A 256 13.73 -15.17 6.34
C ALA A 256 13.54 -16.58 5.77
N TRP A 257 14.09 -16.85 4.58
CA TRP A 257 13.99 -18.17 3.94
C TRP A 257 15.35 -18.77 3.55
N PRO A 258 15.57 -20.08 3.82
CA PRO A 258 14.77 -20.94 4.68
C PRO A 258 14.75 -20.42 6.13
N PRO A 259 13.74 -20.76 6.94
CA PRO A 259 13.66 -20.24 8.30
C PRO A 259 14.88 -20.68 9.14
N PRO A 260 15.58 -19.76 9.82
CA PRO A 260 16.93 -20.02 10.35
C PRO A 260 16.97 -20.68 11.75
N ASP A 261 15.90 -20.65 12.53
CA ASP A 261 15.90 -21.09 13.95
C ASP A 261 14.69 -21.99 14.26
N SER A 262 14.93 -23.09 14.99
CA SER A 262 13.90 -23.95 15.59
C SER A 262 12.91 -23.15 16.45
N PHE A 263 13.35 -22.12 17.16
CA PHE A 263 12.47 -21.31 18.01
C PHE A 263 11.41 -20.55 17.22
N LEU A 264 11.78 -20.02 16.04
CA LEU A 264 10.81 -19.43 15.14
C LEU A 264 9.84 -20.50 14.62
N MET A 265 10.33 -21.71 14.34
CA MET A 265 9.46 -22.83 13.93
C MET A 265 8.49 -23.28 15.02
N GLU A 266 8.90 -23.24 16.29
CA GLU A 266 8.01 -23.51 17.44
C GLU A 266 6.92 -22.43 17.64
N SER A 267 7.09 -21.27 17.01
CA SER A 267 6.13 -20.16 17.04
C SER A 267 5.05 -20.28 15.97
N PHE A 268 5.06 -21.34 15.16
CA PHE A 268 4.02 -21.66 14.19
C PHE A 268 3.33 -22.98 14.54
N MET A 269 2.03 -23.09 14.28
CA MET A 269 1.33 -24.38 14.38
C MET A 269 1.73 -25.33 13.25
N GLU A 270 2.02 -24.78 12.07
CA GLU A 270 2.59 -25.48 10.91
C GLU A 270 3.48 -24.51 10.12
N THR A 271 4.45 -25.03 9.36
CA THR A 271 5.35 -24.21 8.55
C THR A 271 4.56 -23.32 7.56
N PRO A 272 4.72 -21.98 7.63
CA PRO A 272 4.09 -21.08 6.68
C PRO A 272 4.54 -21.36 5.25
N LYS A 273 3.62 -21.27 4.30
CA LYS A 273 3.92 -21.40 2.88
C LYS A 273 4.24 -20.01 2.30
N PRO A 274 5.38 -19.83 1.61
CA PRO A 274 5.64 -18.60 0.88
C PRO A 274 4.55 -18.33 -0.19
N ILE A 275 4.05 -17.11 -0.21
CA ILE A 275 3.06 -16.60 -1.17
C ILE A 275 3.79 -15.93 -2.35
N ALA A 276 4.80 -15.13 -2.03
CA ALA A 276 5.62 -14.37 -2.95
C ALA A 276 6.99 -14.07 -2.31
N GLU A 277 7.89 -13.40 -3.03
CA GLU A 277 9.21 -13.01 -2.56
C GLU A 277 9.46 -11.52 -2.81
N VAL A 278 9.97 -10.80 -1.81
CA VAL A 278 10.50 -9.44 -2.03
C VAL A 278 11.93 -9.59 -2.54
N ILE A 279 12.18 -9.12 -3.75
CA ILE A 279 13.49 -9.27 -4.41
C ILE A 279 14.24 -7.95 -4.55
N GLY A 280 13.59 -6.80 -4.37
CA GLY A 280 14.25 -5.51 -4.41
C GLY A 280 13.46 -4.39 -3.74
N PHE A 281 14.17 -3.45 -3.13
CA PHE A 281 13.59 -2.27 -2.50
C PHE A 281 14.41 -1.02 -2.78
N GLY A 282 13.74 0.03 -3.25
CA GLY A 282 14.30 1.35 -3.51
C GLY A 282 13.52 2.45 -2.83
N ARG A 283 14.23 3.47 -2.34
CA ARG A 283 13.64 4.71 -1.79
C ARG A 283 14.38 5.93 -2.33
N SER A 284 13.70 7.07 -2.40
CA SER A 284 14.29 8.32 -2.89
C SER A 284 13.56 9.56 -2.39
N GLY A 285 14.32 10.60 -2.01
CA GLY A 285 13.82 11.97 -1.85
C GLY A 285 13.78 12.77 -3.17
N ASN A 286 14.28 12.18 -4.25
CA ASN A 286 14.47 12.80 -5.56
C ASN A 286 13.63 12.06 -6.63
N GLY A 287 12.31 12.06 -6.45
CA GLY A 287 11.33 11.56 -7.42
C GLY A 287 11.21 10.04 -7.55
N VAL A 288 10.13 9.62 -8.21
CA VAL A 288 9.74 8.22 -8.43
C VAL A 288 10.68 7.46 -9.37
N LEU A 289 11.26 8.13 -10.38
CA LEU A 289 12.26 7.48 -11.26
C LEU A 289 13.43 6.93 -10.45
N ARG A 290 13.95 7.74 -9.51
CA ARG A 290 15.11 7.31 -8.71
C ARG A 290 14.76 6.19 -7.74
N SER A 291 13.55 6.16 -7.17
CA SER A 291 13.14 5.01 -6.34
C SER A 291 13.01 3.74 -7.17
N MET A 292 12.43 3.81 -8.37
CA MET A 292 12.34 2.69 -9.30
C MET A 292 13.71 2.16 -9.71
N LEU A 293 14.64 3.05 -10.08
CA LEU A 293 16.02 2.68 -10.40
C LEU A 293 16.75 2.01 -9.23
N ASN A 294 16.57 2.52 -8.01
CA ASN A 294 17.17 1.93 -6.82
C ASN A 294 16.63 0.52 -6.57
N ALA A 295 15.31 0.30 -6.69
CA ALA A 295 14.70 -1.01 -6.52
C ALA A 295 15.14 -2.00 -7.62
N PHE A 296 15.15 -1.53 -8.87
CA PHE A 296 15.61 -2.32 -10.03
C PHE A 296 17.06 -2.78 -9.87
N LYS A 297 17.96 -1.88 -9.45
CA LYS A 297 19.37 -2.22 -9.16
C LYS A 297 19.50 -3.20 -7.99
N ASP A 298 18.75 -2.98 -6.91
CA ASP A 298 18.76 -3.85 -5.73
C ASP A 298 18.31 -5.28 -6.07
N SER A 299 17.33 -5.42 -6.98
CA SER A 299 16.86 -6.73 -7.48
C SER A 299 17.82 -7.47 -8.39
N LYS A 300 18.88 -6.80 -8.86
CA LYS A 300 19.88 -7.34 -9.80
C LYS A 300 19.30 -7.83 -11.14
N LEU A 301 18.07 -7.45 -11.48
CA LEU A 301 17.50 -7.66 -12.81
C LEU A 301 18.34 -6.94 -13.87
N LYS A 302 18.34 -7.49 -15.09
CA LYS A 302 19.15 -6.99 -16.21
C LYS A 302 18.32 -6.16 -17.18
N HIS A 303 17.08 -6.58 -17.41
CA HIS A 303 16.20 -5.96 -18.39
C HIS A 303 14.86 -5.59 -17.77
N PHE A 304 14.33 -4.43 -18.15
CA PHE A 304 13.08 -3.91 -17.60
C PHE A 304 11.88 -4.81 -17.90
N ASN A 305 11.86 -5.46 -19.06
CA ASN A 305 10.83 -6.43 -19.44
C ASN A 305 10.91 -7.79 -18.74
N GLN A 306 11.80 -7.96 -17.76
CA GLN A 306 11.64 -9.03 -16.77
C GLN A 306 10.51 -8.71 -15.76
N ILE A 307 10.09 -7.45 -15.69
CA ILE A 307 8.94 -6.99 -14.92
C ILE A 307 7.73 -7.04 -15.85
N GLY A 308 6.78 -7.92 -15.55
CA GLY A 308 5.56 -8.07 -16.36
C GLY A 308 4.45 -7.11 -15.96
N HIS A 309 4.52 -6.53 -14.76
CA HIS A 309 3.46 -5.70 -14.19
C HIS A 309 4.03 -4.55 -13.36
N ILE A 310 3.45 -3.36 -13.49
CA ILE A 310 3.68 -2.21 -12.62
C ILE A 310 2.36 -1.83 -11.96
N ASN A 311 2.31 -1.95 -10.64
CA ASN A 311 1.26 -1.42 -9.80
C ASN A 311 1.65 -0.02 -9.32
N CYS A 312 1.11 0.99 -10.00
CA CYS A 312 1.50 2.39 -9.87
C CYS A 312 0.91 3.07 -8.65
N HIS A 313 1.58 4.16 -8.24
CA HIS A 313 1.06 5.07 -7.25
C HIS A 313 -0.15 5.88 -7.78
N ALA A 314 -0.18 6.23 -9.05
CA ALA A 314 -1.18 7.03 -9.75
C ALA A 314 -2.48 7.29 -8.98
N THR A 315 -2.59 8.53 -8.51
CA THR A 315 -3.63 8.99 -7.59
C THR A 315 -4.77 9.70 -8.29
N SER A 316 -4.87 9.61 -9.63
CA SER A 316 -5.86 10.37 -10.40
C SER A 316 -5.57 11.89 -10.34
N THR A 317 -4.30 12.26 -10.14
CA THR A 317 -3.85 13.66 -10.19
C THR A 317 -3.22 13.97 -11.55
N PRO A 318 -3.50 15.13 -12.17
CA PRO A 318 -2.95 15.47 -13.49
C PRO A 318 -1.43 15.37 -13.55
N VAL A 319 -0.74 15.99 -12.59
CA VAL A 319 0.72 16.05 -12.51
C VAL A 319 1.33 14.73 -12.04
N GLY A 320 0.76 14.10 -11.01
CA GLY A 320 1.33 12.89 -10.41
C GLY A 320 1.31 11.71 -11.37
N ASP A 321 0.16 11.40 -11.96
CA ASP A 321 0.00 10.29 -12.90
C ASP A 321 0.91 10.47 -14.14
N LEU A 322 1.01 11.70 -14.65
CA LEU A 322 1.86 12.00 -15.81
C LEU A 322 3.36 11.88 -15.48
N THR A 323 3.75 12.33 -14.29
CA THR A 323 5.13 12.20 -13.80
C THR A 323 5.53 10.74 -13.63
N GLU A 324 4.63 9.91 -13.09
CA GLU A 324 4.91 8.48 -12.94
C GLU A 324 4.99 7.74 -14.27
N LEU A 325 4.06 7.99 -15.21
CA LEU A 325 4.16 7.42 -16.56
C LEU A 325 5.43 7.87 -17.29
N SER A 326 5.85 9.12 -17.11
CA SER A 326 7.10 9.64 -17.69
C SER A 326 8.32 8.91 -17.14
N ALA A 327 8.34 8.63 -15.84
CA ALA A 327 9.40 7.86 -15.22
C ALA A 327 9.42 6.40 -15.73
N ILE A 328 8.25 5.79 -15.93
CA ILE A 328 8.14 4.45 -16.53
C ILE A 328 8.64 4.46 -17.99
N ALA A 329 8.27 5.47 -18.79
CA ALA A 329 8.77 5.61 -20.16
C ALA A 329 10.30 5.77 -20.23
N GLN A 330 10.92 6.43 -19.26
CA GLN A 330 12.38 6.49 -19.13
C GLN A 330 12.98 5.11 -18.81
N MET A 331 12.35 4.33 -17.92
CA MET A 331 12.77 2.94 -17.65
C MET A 331 12.70 2.08 -18.92
N PHE A 332 11.68 2.28 -19.77
CA PHE A 332 11.61 1.66 -21.09
C PHE A 332 12.79 2.07 -21.99
N GLY A 333 13.06 3.36 -22.13
CA GLY A 333 14.15 3.87 -22.97
C GLY A 333 15.54 3.35 -22.58
N GLU A 334 15.79 3.21 -21.28
CA GLU A 334 17.11 2.88 -20.74
C GLU A 334 17.34 1.38 -20.54
N TYR A 335 16.36 0.64 -20.01
CA TYR A 335 16.57 -0.74 -19.51
C TYR A 335 15.75 -1.80 -20.24
N PHE A 336 14.85 -1.44 -21.15
CA PHE A 336 14.07 -2.41 -21.92
C PHE A 336 14.94 -3.04 -23.02
N ASN A 337 14.91 -4.37 -23.13
CA ASN A 337 15.53 -5.07 -24.24
C ASN A 337 14.45 -5.45 -25.29
N PRO A 338 14.42 -4.79 -26.46
CA PRO A 338 13.38 -5.01 -27.46
C PRO A 338 13.38 -6.40 -28.09
N GLN A 339 14.44 -7.20 -27.90
CA GLN A 339 14.53 -8.55 -28.46
C GLN A 339 13.54 -9.54 -27.83
N TYR A 340 13.14 -9.36 -26.57
CA TYR A 340 12.23 -10.30 -25.90
C TYR A 340 10.75 -10.07 -26.19
N HIS A 341 10.39 -8.93 -26.80
CA HIS A 341 9.01 -8.53 -27.15
C HIS A 341 7.93 -8.67 -26.05
N THR A 342 8.30 -8.91 -24.79
CA THR A 342 7.37 -9.02 -23.66
C THR A 342 6.83 -7.63 -23.25
N PRO A 343 5.50 -7.41 -23.29
CA PRO A 343 4.91 -6.17 -22.82
C PRO A 343 4.95 -6.04 -21.30
N VAL A 344 4.76 -4.82 -20.80
CA VAL A 344 4.61 -4.52 -19.37
C VAL A 344 3.22 -3.96 -19.11
N VAL A 345 2.45 -4.64 -18.26
CA VAL A 345 1.11 -4.18 -17.87
C VAL A 345 1.23 -3.11 -16.79
N ILE A 346 0.47 -2.03 -16.90
CA ILE A 346 0.50 -0.89 -15.99
C ILE A 346 -0.91 -0.65 -15.46
N ASN A 347 -1.06 -0.67 -14.13
CA ASN A 347 -2.33 -0.31 -13.51
C ASN A 347 -2.18 0.46 -12.19
N SER A 348 -3.31 0.92 -11.65
CA SER A 348 -3.44 1.42 -10.28
C SER A 348 -4.77 0.95 -9.70
N ILE A 349 -4.73 0.37 -8.50
CA ILE A 349 -5.94 -0.09 -7.80
C ILE A 349 -6.69 1.05 -7.10
N LYS A 350 -6.14 2.27 -7.09
CA LYS A 350 -6.77 3.45 -6.45
C LYS A 350 -8.08 3.87 -7.13
N GLY A 351 -8.32 3.47 -8.38
CA GLY A 351 -9.63 3.63 -9.02
C GLY A 351 -10.74 2.89 -8.27
N HIS A 352 -10.43 1.72 -7.70
CA HIS A 352 -11.38 0.86 -6.99
C HIS A 352 -11.56 1.29 -5.53
N LEU A 353 -10.47 1.64 -4.85
CA LEU A 353 -10.46 1.84 -3.40
C LEU A 353 -10.44 3.32 -2.98
N GLY A 354 -10.03 4.22 -3.87
CA GLY A 354 -9.53 5.54 -3.48
C GLY A 354 -8.09 5.45 -2.94
N HIS A 355 -7.65 6.51 -2.28
CA HIS A 355 -6.30 6.66 -1.76
C HIS A 355 -6.26 6.57 -0.23
N CYS A 356 -5.82 5.42 0.28
CA CYS A 356 -5.70 5.16 1.72
C CYS A 356 -4.43 5.75 2.37
N LEU A 357 -3.92 6.88 1.85
CA LEU A 357 -2.72 7.59 2.32
C LEU A 357 -1.58 6.65 2.76
N ALA A 358 -1.21 6.60 4.04
CA ALA A 358 -0.12 5.76 4.54
C ALA A 358 -0.32 4.26 4.29
N ALA A 359 -1.57 3.78 4.30
CA ALA A 359 -1.90 2.38 4.04
C ALA A 359 -1.83 1.99 2.56
N ALA A 360 -1.82 2.97 1.64
CA ALA A 360 -1.93 2.71 0.20
C ALA A 360 -0.84 1.74 -0.30
N GLY A 361 0.43 2.05 -0.01
CA GLY A 361 1.55 1.20 -0.43
C GLY A 361 1.53 -0.21 0.17
N ALA A 362 0.95 -0.38 1.36
CA ALA A 362 0.82 -1.70 1.99
C ALA A 362 -0.31 -2.52 1.31
N ILE A 363 -1.46 -1.91 1.06
CA ILE A 363 -2.58 -2.56 0.34
C ILE A 363 -2.14 -2.93 -1.09
N GLU A 364 -1.37 -2.05 -1.73
CA GLU A 364 -0.79 -2.25 -3.05
C GLU A 364 0.24 -3.38 -3.09
N THR A 365 0.99 -3.58 -2.00
CA THR A 365 1.88 -4.73 -1.85
C THR A 365 1.10 -6.04 -1.70
N VAL A 366 0.00 -6.05 -0.92
CA VAL A 366 -0.88 -7.22 -0.82
C VAL A 366 -1.43 -7.59 -2.21
N TYR A 367 -1.96 -6.61 -2.93
CA TYR A 367 -2.44 -6.82 -4.30
C TYR A 367 -1.33 -7.34 -5.23
N ALA A 368 -0.14 -6.75 -5.17
CA ALA A 368 1.01 -7.15 -5.98
C ALA A 368 1.43 -8.61 -5.69
N ALA A 369 1.47 -9.01 -4.41
CA ALA A 369 1.76 -10.39 -4.02
C ALA A 369 0.70 -11.38 -4.52
N LEU A 370 -0.59 -11.02 -4.46
CA LEU A 370 -1.67 -11.83 -5.04
C LEU A 370 -1.56 -11.91 -6.56
N SER A 371 -1.24 -10.80 -7.23
CA SER A 371 -1.11 -10.73 -8.69
C SER A 371 -0.08 -11.74 -9.19
N VAL A 372 1.13 -11.76 -8.60
CA VAL A 372 2.17 -12.74 -8.97
C VAL A 372 1.79 -14.17 -8.59
N ASN A 373 1.15 -14.36 -7.43
CA ASN A 373 0.78 -15.68 -6.93
C ASN A 373 -0.34 -16.34 -7.75
N GLN A 374 -1.35 -15.56 -8.15
CA GLN A 374 -2.55 -16.05 -8.83
C GLN A 374 -2.54 -15.85 -10.34
N ASN A 375 -1.44 -15.32 -10.90
CA ASN A 375 -1.28 -15.13 -12.34
C ASN A 375 -2.42 -14.31 -12.97
N GLN A 376 -2.88 -13.26 -12.29
CA GLN A 376 -3.92 -12.36 -12.79
C GLN A 376 -3.61 -10.91 -12.39
N ILE A 377 -4.00 -9.95 -13.23
CA ILE A 377 -3.88 -8.51 -12.99
C ILE A 377 -5.27 -7.89 -13.15
N CYS A 378 -5.75 -7.08 -12.20
CA CYS A 378 -6.98 -6.31 -12.38
C CYS A 378 -6.82 -5.11 -13.33
N GLY A 379 -7.90 -4.70 -13.99
CA GLY A 379 -7.91 -3.54 -14.88
C GLY A 379 -7.74 -2.18 -14.19
N ASN A 380 -7.69 -1.09 -14.96
CA ASN A 380 -7.79 0.27 -14.41
C ASN A 380 -9.25 0.72 -14.39
N LEU A 381 -9.89 0.72 -13.22
CA LEU A 381 -11.24 1.24 -13.09
C LEU A 381 -11.28 2.72 -13.48
N ASN A 382 -12.28 3.08 -14.27
CA ASN A 382 -12.56 4.43 -14.80
C ASN A 382 -11.54 4.97 -15.82
N LEU A 383 -10.64 4.14 -16.34
CA LEU A 383 -9.77 4.51 -17.46
C LEU A 383 -10.50 4.30 -18.79
N HIS A 384 -11.14 5.35 -19.29
CA HIS A 384 -11.84 5.36 -20.59
C HIS A 384 -10.97 6.01 -21.66
N ASN A 385 -10.38 7.15 -21.34
CA ASN A 385 -9.56 7.94 -22.25
C ASN A 385 -8.18 8.16 -21.59
N PRO A 386 -7.15 7.36 -21.92
CA PRO A 386 -5.83 7.56 -21.35
C PRO A 386 -5.22 8.92 -21.66
N ILE A 387 -4.27 9.31 -20.81
CA ILE A 387 -3.24 10.33 -21.10
C ILE A 387 -2.70 10.15 -22.52
N SER A 388 -2.63 11.25 -23.25
CA SER A 388 -2.09 11.24 -24.61
C SER A 388 -0.57 11.10 -24.63
N ILE A 389 -0.03 10.50 -25.69
CA ILE A 389 1.42 10.42 -25.90
C ILE A 389 2.04 11.82 -26.00
N SER A 390 1.31 12.82 -26.51
CA SER A 390 1.76 14.20 -26.58
C SER A 390 2.02 14.81 -25.20
N GLU A 391 1.09 14.64 -24.25
CA GLU A 391 1.30 15.07 -22.85
C GLU A 391 2.52 14.39 -22.23
N LEU A 392 2.71 13.10 -22.49
CA LEU A 392 3.84 12.34 -21.98
C LEU A 392 5.18 12.85 -22.53
N LEU A 393 5.21 13.15 -23.84
CA LEU A 393 6.37 13.74 -24.52
C LEU A 393 6.75 15.11 -23.95
N GLU A 394 5.78 15.94 -23.62
CA GLU A 394 6.04 17.28 -23.05
C GLU A 394 6.78 17.18 -21.70
N VAL A 395 6.37 16.26 -20.83
CA VAL A 395 7.03 16.05 -19.53
C VAL A 395 8.41 15.43 -19.67
N LEU A 396 8.62 14.51 -20.61
CA LEU A 396 9.96 13.98 -20.90
C LEU A 396 10.92 15.09 -21.36
N LYS A 397 10.44 16.00 -22.21
CA LYS A 397 11.24 17.14 -22.68
C LYS A 397 11.60 18.09 -21.54
N SER A 398 10.68 18.41 -20.64
CA SER A 398 10.97 19.33 -19.53
C SER A 398 12.01 18.76 -18.55
N ASN A 399 11.98 17.45 -18.28
CA ASN A 399 12.92 16.77 -17.37
C ASN A 399 14.36 16.66 -17.92
N SER A 400 14.54 16.65 -19.25
CA SER A 400 15.83 16.45 -19.91
C SER A 400 16.83 17.63 -19.82
N SER A 401 16.43 18.76 -19.21
CA SER A 401 17.23 19.99 -19.09
C SER A 401 18.29 19.97 -17.96
N SER A 402 18.34 18.91 -17.15
CA SER A 402 19.35 18.70 -16.09
C SER A 402 20.18 17.44 -16.39
N SER A 403 21.48 17.60 -16.56
CA SER A 403 22.37 16.65 -17.25
C SER A 403 22.57 15.29 -16.56
N THR A 404 22.36 14.21 -17.30
CA THR A 404 23.30 13.11 -17.65
C THR A 404 22.49 12.06 -18.45
N SER A 405 22.93 11.76 -19.69
CA SER A 405 22.53 10.69 -20.64
C SER A 405 21.58 9.57 -20.12
N ILE A 406 20.68 8.92 -20.89
CA ILE A 406 21.02 7.65 -21.58
C ILE A 406 20.13 7.25 -22.81
N SER A 407 18.92 7.78 -23.04
CA SER A 407 18.12 7.48 -24.25
C SER A 407 17.36 8.68 -24.80
N SER A 408 17.18 8.77 -26.13
CA SER A 408 16.37 9.85 -26.72
C SER A 408 14.92 9.77 -26.24
N ASN A 409 14.28 10.93 -26.04
CA ASN A 409 12.85 10.99 -25.66
C ASN A 409 11.96 10.23 -26.65
N GLU A 410 12.34 10.22 -27.93
CA GLU A 410 11.69 9.43 -28.98
C GLU A 410 11.78 7.92 -28.69
N LYS A 411 12.97 7.39 -28.37
CA LYS A 411 13.13 5.97 -28.01
C LYS A 411 12.28 5.59 -26.79
N CYS A 412 12.26 6.44 -25.75
CA CYS A 412 11.43 6.21 -24.57
C CYS A 412 9.95 6.04 -24.94
N ILE A 413 9.45 6.93 -25.80
CA ILE A 413 8.04 6.95 -26.21
C ILE A 413 7.71 5.84 -27.18
N ASP A 414 8.58 5.53 -28.13
CA ASP A 414 8.37 4.44 -29.08
C ASP A 414 8.29 3.10 -28.34
N LEU A 415 9.20 2.86 -27.39
CA LEU A 415 9.16 1.64 -26.58
C LEU A 415 7.95 1.62 -25.65
N PHE A 416 7.65 2.72 -24.97
CA PHE A 416 6.45 2.80 -24.12
C PHE A 416 5.18 2.54 -24.93
N ARG A 417 5.02 3.18 -26.09
CA ARG A 417 3.85 3.04 -26.95
C ARG A 417 3.65 1.60 -27.45
N ASN A 418 4.75 0.92 -27.77
CA ASN A 418 4.69 -0.43 -28.36
C ASN A 418 4.55 -1.54 -27.31
N TYR A 419 5.02 -1.31 -26.08
CA TYR A 419 5.14 -2.38 -25.07
C TYR A 419 4.45 -2.10 -23.74
N ALA A 420 4.01 -0.86 -23.45
CA ALA A 420 3.22 -0.58 -22.27
C ALA A 420 1.74 -0.88 -22.54
N VAL A 421 1.12 -1.67 -21.67
CA VAL A 421 -0.30 -2.01 -21.75
C VAL A 421 -1.00 -1.41 -20.54
N LEU A 422 -1.94 -0.49 -20.77
CA LEU A 422 -2.81 0.06 -19.72
C LEU A 422 -4.22 -0.50 -19.91
N PRO A 423 -4.61 -1.56 -19.18
CA PRO A 423 -5.95 -2.13 -19.29
C PRO A 423 -7.03 -1.11 -18.98
N ARG A 424 -8.07 -1.06 -19.80
CA ARG A 424 -9.19 -0.12 -19.68
C ARG A 424 -10.22 -0.57 -18.65
N HIS A 425 -11.21 0.29 -18.41
CA HIS A 425 -12.32 0.04 -17.48
C HIS A 425 -13.04 -1.30 -17.73
N ASP A 426 -13.24 -1.69 -18.99
CA ASP A 426 -13.92 -2.92 -19.40
C ASP A 426 -13.02 -4.18 -19.32
N GLN A 427 -11.71 -4.01 -19.14
CA GLN A 427 -10.73 -5.09 -19.04
C GLN A 427 -10.44 -5.42 -17.57
N THR A 428 -11.45 -5.89 -16.84
CA THR A 428 -11.38 -6.10 -15.39
C THR A 428 -10.38 -7.18 -14.97
N GLN A 429 -10.09 -8.14 -15.84
CA GLN A 429 -9.12 -9.21 -15.63
C GLN A 429 -8.16 -9.29 -16.81
N VAL A 430 -6.87 -9.19 -16.52
CA VAL A 430 -5.77 -9.20 -17.49
C VAL A 430 -4.81 -10.31 -17.12
N THR A 431 -4.48 -11.14 -18.10
CA THR A 431 -3.48 -12.21 -17.93
C THR A 431 -2.09 -11.62 -17.91
N TRP A 432 -1.19 -12.22 -17.15
CA TRP A 432 0.21 -11.82 -17.16
C TRP A 432 0.85 -11.99 -18.54
N PRO A 433 1.79 -11.11 -18.91
CA PRO A 433 2.67 -11.34 -20.06
C PRO A 433 3.45 -12.64 -19.91
N ASP A 434 3.66 -13.34 -21.03
CA ASP A 434 4.48 -14.54 -21.08
C ASP A 434 5.92 -14.20 -20.68
N SER A 435 6.33 -14.68 -19.50
CA SER A 435 7.58 -14.35 -18.85
C SER A 435 8.08 -15.54 -18.05
N HIS A 436 9.42 -15.70 -17.97
CA HIS A 436 10.04 -16.79 -17.22
C HIS A 436 9.70 -16.75 -15.72
N ARG A 437 9.50 -15.55 -15.16
CA ARG A 437 9.13 -15.34 -13.76
C ARG A 437 8.21 -14.14 -13.67
N ARG A 438 7.06 -14.28 -13.01
CA ARG A 438 6.15 -13.16 -12.75
C ARG A 438 6.76 -12.24 -11.71
N ILE A 439 7.04 -11.00 -12.12
CA ILE A 439 7.61 -9.95 -11.28
C ILE A 439 6.77 -8.68 -11.45
N VAL A 440 6.34 -8.12 -10.31
CA VAL A 440 5.63 -6.85 -10.22
C VAL A 440 6.51 -5.79 -9.56
N MET A 441 6.52 -4.59 -10.16
CA MET A 441 7.00 -3.38 -9.52
C MET A 441 5.83 -2.64 -8.87
N THR A 442 5.90 -2.35 -7.58
CA THR A 442 4.90 -1.52 -6.90
C THR A 442 5.51 -0.21 -6.44
N ASN A 443 4.86 0.90 -6.76
CA ASN A 443 5.34 2.25 -6.45
C ASN A 443 4.42 2.93 -5.44
N SER A 444 5.02 3.71 -4.54
CA SER A 444 4.29 4.67 -3.72
C SER A 444 5.08 5.97 -3.53
N SER A 445 4.41 7.10 -3.77
CA SER A 445 5.00 8.43 -3.71
C SER A 445 4.27 9.28 -2.68
N GLY A 446 4.94 9.57 -1.57
CA GLY A 446 4.45 10.39 -0.48
C GLY A 446 4.56 11.89 -0.76
N PHE A 447 3.63 12.64 -0.17
CA PHE A 447 3.79 14.09 0.01
C PHE A 447 5.17 14.41 0.63
N GLY A 448 5.72 15.56 0.26
CA GLY A 448 7.07 15.96 0.67
C GLY A 448 8.20 15.28 -0.12
N GLY A 449 7.88 14.54 -1.19
CA GLY A 449 8.87 13.97 -2.10
C GLY A 449 9.48 12.65 -1.62
N THR A 450 8.82 11.94 -0.70
CA THR A 450 9.28 10.66 -0.18
C THR A 450 8.77 9.52 -1.06
N ASN A 451 9.65 8.90 -1.86
CA ASN A 451 9.25 7.88 -2.83
C ASN A 451 9.76 6.49 -2.40
N GLY A 452 8.99 5.46 -2.70
CA GLY A 452 9.34 4.07 -2.44
C GLY A 452 8.89 3.16 -3.58
N THR A 453 9.69 2.15 -3.88
CA THR A 453 9.40 1.12 -4.89
C THR A 453 9.82 -0.25 -4.37
N LEU A 454 8.95 -1.25 -4.48
CA LEU A 454 9.28 -2.66 -4.23
C LEU A 454 9.21 -3.47 -5.52
N LEU A 455 10.06 -4.48 -5.63
CA LEU A 455 9.94 -5.56 -6.60
C LEU A 455 9.56 -6.84 -5.88
N ILE A 456 8.44 -7.41 -6.29
CA ILE A 456 7.88 -8.64 -5.72
C ILE A 456 7.77 -9.65 -6.85
N SER A 457 8.17 -10.88 -6.59
CA SER A 457 8.12 -11.95 -7.57
C SER A 457 7.30 -13.13 -7.07
N GLU A 458 6.82 -13.96 -8.00
CA GLU A 458 6.32 -15.28 -7.63
C GLU A 458 7.39 -16.07 -6.85
N TRP A 459 6.93 -16.88 -5.92
CA TRP A 459 7.80 -17.75 -5.15
C TRP A 459 8.34 -18.89 -6.01
N THR A 460 9.64 -19.18 -5.86
CA THR A 460 10.30 -20.34 -6.47
C THR A 460 11.15 -20.99 -5.39
N ASP A 461 11.02 -22.31 -5.19
CA ASP A 461 11.74 -23.04 -4.14
C ASP A 461 13.26 -23.00 -4.32
#